data_AF-A0A9P4LBB6-F1
#
_entry.id   AF-A0A9P4LBB6-F1
#
_cell.length_a   1.000
_cell.length_b   1.000
_cell.length_c   1.000
_cell.angle_alpha   90.00
_cell.angle_beta   90.00
_cell.angle_gamma   90.00
#
_symmetry.space_group_name_H-M   'P 1'
#
loop_
_entity.id
_entity.type
_entity.pdbx_description
1 polymer ?
#
loop_
_entity_poly.entity_id
_entity_poly.type
_entity_poly.pdbx_seq_one_letter_code
_entity_poly.pdbx_strand_id
1 'polypeptide(L)'
;MPKDKRKRTNGAADASPYSKPSAKASAAHSIFKMDKDLGQHILKNPGVASAIVQKAHLKQSDHVLEVGPGTGNLTVLILKAAKAVTAVEMDPRMAAELTKRVQGTAEGKRLKVMLGDVIKTELPHFDVCISNTPYQISSPLVFKLLSLPNPPRSCILMFQREFAMRLFAKPGEKLYSRLSVNVQMWAKVSHIMKVGRNNFNPPPQVESNVVRIEPKVPRPQIAYDEWDGLLRIAFVRKNRTLRAGFLGTSAVVELLASNYRLYCAQNNIPLDDSPLDPNQVTTNAETMDVDGEDEFEGFSDPDDPDDELPDFFKQMQAAKKVNGVNRKKKGRVSELVREKVRKVLEDDTQLADKRARLCDEGDFLKMLYAFNQEGIHFS
;
A
#
# COMPACT_ATOMS: atom_id res chain seq x y z
N MET A 1 73.92 49.96 11.02
CA MET A 1 73.48 48.82 11.84
C MET A 1 73.39 49.25 13.30
N PRO A 2 72.17 49.45 13.82
CA PRO A 2 71.92 49.53 15.26
C PRO A 2 70.90 48.49 15.75
N LYS A 3 71.02 48.20 17.04
CA LYS A 3 70.25 47.29 17.89
C LYS A 3 68.75 47.61 17.90
N ASP A 4 67.89 46.61 18.15
CA ASP A 4 66.80 46.84 19.08
C ASP A 4 66.23 45.58 19.77
N LYS A 5 65.61 45.86 20.91
CA LYS A 5 65.46 45.02 22.11
C LYS A 5 64.30 44.02 22.08
N ARG A 6 64.48 42.96 22.88
CA ARG A 6 63.43 42.06 23.39
C ARG A 6 62.28 42.84 24.06
N LYS A 7 61.04 42.44 23.77
CA LYS A 7 59.89 42.60 24.65
C LYS A 7 59.13 41.28 24.73
N ARG A 8 59.00 40.72 25.93
CA ARG A 8 58.05 39.65 26.29
C ARG A 8 56.66 40.28 26.44
N THR A 9 55.60 39.54 26.13
CA THR A 9 54.43 39.34 27.01
C THR A 9 53.44 38.33 26.43
N ASN A 10 53.11 37.35 27.28
CA ASN A 10 51.85 36.67 27.55
C ASN A 10 50.83 36.38 26.44
N GLY A 11 50.35 35.13 26.44
CA GLY A 11 49.04 34.78 25.88
C GLY A 11 48.88 33.28 25.67
N ALA A 12 48.46 32.58 26.72
CA ALA A 12 47.77 31.30 26.55
C ALA A 12 46.48 31.54 25.75
N ALA A 13 46.22 30.72 24.73
CA ALA A 13 44.94 30.73 24.01
C ALA A 13 44.64 29.34 23.43
N ASP A 14 43.71 28.67 24.13
CA ASP A 14 42.65 27.80 23.64
C ASP A 14 42.94 26.78 22.53
N ALA A 15 43.14 25.54 22.98
CA ALA A 15 42.72 24.38 22.21
C ALA A 15 41.18 24.39 22.12
N SER A 16 40.65 24.75 20.95
CA SER A 16 39.23 24.63 20.64
C SER A 16 38.78 23.15 20.70
N PRO A 17 37.64 22.82 21.36
CA PRO A 17 37.12 21.46 21.48
C PRO A 17 36.52 20.91 20.16
N TYR A 18 36.69 21.60 19.04
CA TYR A 18 36.16 21.22 17.72
C TYR A 18 37.23 20.83 16.69
N SER A 19 38.42 20.39 17.12
CA SER A 19 39.39 19.78 16.21
C SER A 19 38.95 18.35 15.83
N LYS A 20 38.41 18.20 14.61
CA LYS A 20 38.05 16.89 14.04
C LYS A 20 39.28 15.96 14.04
N PRO A 21 39.19 14.72 14.55
CA PRO A 21 40.26 13.75 14.36
C PRO A 21 40.41 13.44 12.87
N SER A 22 41.65 13.44 12.41
CA SER A 22 42.06 13.09 11.05
C SER A 22 41.62 11.67 10.70
N ALA A 23 40.65 11.56 9.79
CA ALA A 23 40.21 10.29 9.23
C ALA A 23 41.30 9.72 8.29
N LYS A 24 42.21 8.92 8.84
CA LYS A 24 42.99 7.93 8.09
C LYS A 24 42.71 6.54 8.67
N ALA A 25 41.71 5.85 8.10
CA ALA A 25 41.67 4.40 7.90
C ALA A 25 40.31 3.99 7.28
N SER A 26 40.35 3.05 6.33
CA SER A 26 39.22 2.41 5.60
C SER A 26 38.75 3.03 4.26
N ALA A 27 39.69 3.51 3.44
CA ALA A 27 39.49 3.57 2.00
C ALA A 27 39.70 2.16 1.40
N ALA A 28 38.68 1.29 1.45
CA ALA A 28 38.69 0.01 0.73
C ALA A 28 37.32 -0.54 0.27
N HIS A 29 36.18 0.08 0.62
CA HIS A 29 34.84 -0.39 0.18
C HIS A 29 33.89 0.73 -0.32
N SER A 30 34.42 1.85 -0.81
CA SER A 30 33.62 3.02 -1.28
C SER A 30 33.25 2.97 -2.77
N ILE A 31 33.03 1.79 -3.36
CA ILE A 31 32.66 1.68 -4.79
C ILE A 31 31.13 1.70 -5.00
N PHE A 32 30.34 1.42 -3.95
CA PHE A 32 28.87 1.46 -4.03
C PHE A 32 28.31 2.56 -3.13
N LYS A 33 28.03 3.72 -3.72
CA LYS A 33 27.16 4.72 -3.08
C LYS A 33 25.73 4.19 -3.18
N MET A 34 25.17 3.78 -2.04
CA MET A 34 23.77 3.35 -1.96
C MET A 34 22.88 4.45 -2.52
N ASP A 35 21.97 4.05 -3.39
CA ASP A 35 21.03 4.99 -3.97
C ASP A 35 19.92 5.26 -2.95
N LYS A 36 19.92 6.46 -2.39
CA LYS A 36 18.91 6.88 -1.41
C LYS A 36 17.56 7.10 -2.07
N ASP A 37 17.54 7.41 -3.36
CA ASP A 37 16.30 7.69 -4.09
C ASP A 37 15.49 6.39 -4.29
N LEU A 38 16.20 5.26 -4.41
CA LEU A 38 15.63 3.92 -4.43
C LEU A 38 15.33 3.33 -3.02
N GLY A 39 15.55 4.11 -1.95
CA GLY A 39 15.26 3.68 -0.58
C GLY A 39 16.05 2.45 -0.10
N GLN A 40 17.24 2.21 -0.66
CA GLN A 40 18.00 0.97 -0.43
C GLN A 40 18.54 0.89 1.01
N HIS A 41 18.03 -0.09 1.79
CA HIS A 41 18.53 -0.45 3.12
C HIS A 41 18.94 -1.92 3.16
N ILE A 42 20.25 -2.18 3.11
CA ILE A 42 20.76 -3.57 3.06
C ILE A 42 20.73 -4.19 4.45
N LEU A 43 20.06 -5.34 4.58
CA LEU A 43 20.11 -6.15 5.79
C LEU A 43 21.53 -6.75 5.95
N LYS A 44 22.27 -6.28 6.95
CA LYS A 44 23.65 -6.73 7.23
C LYS A 44 23.76 -7.80 8.29
N ASN A 45 22.75 -7.97 9.15
CA ASN A 45 22.81 -8.94 10.25
C ASN A 45 22.50 -10.37 9.75
N PRO A 46 23.48 -11.30 9.74
CA PRO A 46 23.27 -12.66 9.25
C PRO A 46 22.33 -13.48 10.15
N GLY A 47 22.25 -13.16 11.44
CA GLY A 47 21.33 -13.81 12.38
C GLY A 47 19.87 -13.49 12.06
N VAL A 48 19.57 -12.24 11.70
CA VAL A 48 18.22 -11.84 11.26
C VAL A 48 17.87 -12.50 9.93
N ALA A 49 18.78 -12.50 8.96
CA ALA A 49 18.55 -13.15 7.67
C ALA A 49 18.29 -14.66 7.82
N SER A 50 19.08 -15.33 8.68
CA SER A 50 18.90 -16.75 8.99
C SER A 50 17.56 -17.02 9.68
N ALA A 51 17.15 -16.16 10.61
CA ALA A 51 15.86 -16.27 11.28
C ALA A 51 14.68 -16.09 10.32
N ILE A 52 14.78 -15.17 9.34
CA ILE A 52 13.77 -14.99 8.29
C ILE A 52 13.61 -16.27 7.48
N VAL A 53 14.71 -16.85 6.99
CA VAL A 53 14.67 -18.08 6.17
C VAL A 53 14.16 -19.27 6.97
N GLN A 54 14.58 -19.43 8.23
CA GLN A 54 14.08 -20.50 9.10
C GLN A 54 12.57 -20.36 9.34
N LYS A 55 12.12 -19.15 9.66
CA LYS A 55 10.70 -18.85 9.91
C LYS A 55 9.87 -18.77 8.63
N ALA A 56 10.47 -18.85 7.43
CA ALA A 56 9.74 -18.98 6.19
C ALA A 56 9.16 -20.39 6.01
N HIS A 57 9.75 -21.40 6.66
CA HIS A 57 9.37 -22.81 6.50
C HIS A 57 9.41 -23.23 5.03
N LEU A 58 10.55 -22.98 4.38
CA LEU A 58 10.83 -23.39 3.01
C LEU A 58 10.94 -24.91 2.91
N LYS A 59 10.37 -25.47 1.84
CA LYS A 59 10.57 -26.86 1.44
C LYS A 59 11.64 -26.93 0.37
N GLN A 60 12.34 -28.05 0.31
CA GLN A 60 13.36 -28.30 -0.73
C GLN A 60 12.78 -28.32 -2.15
N SER A 61 11.46 -28.51 -2.30
CA SER A 61 10.74 -28.42 -3.57
C SER A 61 10.36 -27.00 -3.97
N ASP A 62 10.37 -26.04 -3.04
CA ASP A 62 9.80 -24.71 -3.25
C ASP A 62 10.63 -23.91 -4.26
N HIS A 63 9.96 -23.21 -5.15
CA HIS A 63 10.51 -22.10 -5.92
C HIS A 63 10.21 -20.79 -5.18
N VAL A 64 11.27 -20.06 -4.83
CA VAL A 64 11.15 -18.80 -4.08
C VAL A 64 11.30 -17.60 -4.99
N LEU A 65 10.37 -16.64 -4.88
CA LEU A 65 10.54 -15.30 -5.42
C LEU A 65 11.19 -14.41 -4.36
N GLU A 66 12.32 -13.80 -4.71
CA GLU A 66 12.97 -12.76 -3.91
C GLU A 66 12.81 -11.40 -4.58
N VAL A 67 12.22 -10.43 -3.89
CA VAL A 67 12.08 -9.06 -4.40
C VAL A 67 13.09 -8.18 -3.69
N GLY A 68 13.97 -7.52 -4.46
CA GLY A 68 15.04 -6.69 -3.93
C GLY A 68 16.12 -7.51 -3.20
N PRO A 69 16.84 -8.41 -3.89
CA PRO A 69 17.89 -9.23 -3.28
C PRO A 69 19.08 -8.41 -2.74
N GLY A 70 19.29 -7.18 -3.24
CA GLY A 70 20.44 -6.34 -2.88
C GLY A 70 21.76 -7.08 -3.14
N THR A 71 22.64 -7.12 -2.13
CA THR A 71 23.94 -7.82 -2.23
C THR A 71 23.83 -9.35 -2.14
N GLY A 72 22.63 -9.91 -1.97
CA GLY A 72 22.40 -11.35 -1.94
C GLY A 72 22.57 -12.04 -0.58
N ASN A 73 22.59 -11.28 0.52
CA ASN A 73 22.73 -11.86 1.87
C ASN A 73 21.61 -12.84 2.22
N LEU A 74 20.40 -12.57 1.76
CA LEU A 74 19.24 -13.44 1.96
C LEU A 74 19.18 -14.51 0.86
N THR A 75 19.43 -14.14 -0.40
CA THR A 75 19.49 -15.05 -1.55
C THR A 75 20.34 -16.30 -1.30
N VAL A 76 21.56 -16.15 -0.78
CA VAL A 76 22.44 -17.30 -0.52
C VAL A 76 21.92 -18.25 0.56
N LEU A 77 21.12 -17.75 1.51
CA LEU A 77 20.49 -18.57 2.55
C LEU A 77 19.24 -19.26 2.00
N ILE A 78 18.45 -18.57 1.19
CA ILE A 78 17.28 -19.14 0.51
C ILE A 78 17.71 -20.28 -0.43
N LEU A 79 18.76 -20.07 -1.22
CA LEU A 79 19.27 -21.09 -2.16
C LEU A 79 19.69 -22.38 -1.44
N LYS A 80 20.12 -22.33 -0.18
CA LYS A 80 20.45 -23.54 0.60
C LYS A 80 19.21 -24.34 1.03
N ALA A 81 18.04 -23.71 1.10
CA ALA A 81 16.82 -24.31 1.63
C ALA A 81 15.76 -24.62 0.56
N ALA A 82 15.79 -23.94 -0.59
CA ALA A 82 14.80 -24.04 -1.66
C ALA A 82 15.34 -24.73 -2.91
N LYS A 83 14.44 -25.16 -3.81
CA LYS A 83 14.80 -25.75 -5.11
C LYS A 83 15.47 -24.74 -6.02
N ALA A 84 14.82 -23.58 -6.19
CA ALA A 84 15.25 -22.51 -7.09
C ALA A 84 14.82 -21.15 -6.54
N VAL A 85 15.53 -20.10 -6.95
CA VAL A 85 15.22 -18.71 -6.58
C VAL A 85 15.11 -17.87 -7.85
N THR A 86 14.03 -17.09 -7.95
CA THR A 86 13.95 -15.98 -8.89
C THR A 86 14.06 -14.68 -8.12
N ALA A 87 15.10 -13.91 -8.41
CA ALA A 87 15.32 -12.62 -7.79
C ALA A 87 14.94 -11.51 -8.77
N VAL A 88 14.04 -10.61 -8.38
CA VAL A 88 13.66 -9.43 -9.16
C VAL A 88 14.35 -8.21 -8.54
N GLU A 89 15.17 -7.52 -9.34
CA GLU A 89 15.95 -6.38 -8.91
C GLU A 89 15.79 -5.22 -9.89
N MET A 90 15.57 -4.03 -9.35
CA MET A 90 15.48 -2.81 -10.14
C MET A 90 16.87 -2.27 -10.48
N ASP A 91 17.82 -2.33 -9.53
CA ASP A 91 19.17 -1.78 -9.72
C ASP A 91 20.08 -2.79 -10.46
N PRO A 92 20.48 -2.51 -11.72
CA PRO A 92 21.32 -3.43 -12.49
C PRO A 92 22.69 -3.68 -11.85
N ARG A 93 23.19 -2.73 -11.03
CA ARG A 93 24.47 -2.86 -10.33
C ARG A 93 24.40 -3.92 -9.24
N MET A 94 23.30 -3.95 -8.48
CA MET A 94 23.05 -4.95 -7.44
C MET A 94 22.84 -6.33 -8.04
N ALA A 95 22.10 -6.41 -9.14
CA ALA A 95 21.92 -7.67 -9.89
C ALA A 95 23.26 -8.24 -10.39
N ALA A 96 24.16 -7.39 -10.89
CA ALA A 96 25.50 -7.80 -11.31
C ALA A 96 26.35 -8.29 -10.12
N GLU A 97 26.29 -7.60 -8.99
CA GLU A 97 26.99 -8.00 -7.76
C GLU A 97 26.49 -9.36 -7.24
N LEU A 98 25.17 -9.55 -7.18
CA LEU A 98 24.56 -10.82 -6.81
C LEU A 98 25.00 -11.95 -7.74
N THR A 99 24.95 -11.71 -9.05
CA THR A 99 25.35 -12.71 -10.05
C THR A 99 26.81 -13.10 -9.87
N LYS A 100 27.71 -12.12 -9.68
CA LYS A 100 29.13 -12.36 -9.40
C LYS A 100 29.33 -13.14 -8.10
N ARG A 101 28.54 -12.86 -7.05
CA ARG A 101 28.64 -13.50 -5.74
C ARG A 101 28.36 -15.01 -5.79
N VAL A 102 27.45 -15.45 -6.66
CA VAL A 102 27.10 -16.87 -6.81
C VAL A 102 27.75 -17.52 -8.04
N GLN A 103 28.58 -16.77 -8.76
CA GLN A 103 29.24 -17.27 -9.96
C GLN A 103 30.19 -18.43 -9.62
N GLY A 104 30.07 -19.54 -10.34
CA GLY A 104 30.89 -20.73 -10.14
C GLY A 104 30.43 -21.64 -8.99
N THR A 105 29.36 -21.29 -8.27
CA THR A 105 28.79 -22.18 -7.24
C THR A 105 27.65 -23.03 -7.80
N ALA A 106 27.33 -24.14 -7.14
CA ALA A 106 26.21 -25.01 -7.53
C ALA A 106 24.86 -24.29 -7.38
N GLU A 107 24.76 -23.40 -6.39
CA GLU A 107 23.58 -22.57 -6.12
C GLU A 107 23.34 -21.52 -7.22
N GLY A 108 24.39 -20.98 -7.83
CA GLY A 108 24.26 -20.02 -8.93
C GLY A 108 23.46 -20.55 -10.12
N LYS A 109 23.51 -21.87 -10.38
CA LYS A 109 22.71 -22.52 -11.43
C LYS A 109 21.20 -22.52 -11.13
N ARG A 110 20.82 -22.32 -9.87
CA ARG A 110 19.44 -22.33 -9.37
C ARG A 110 18.91 -20.93 -9.09
N LEU A 111 19.72 -19.90 -9.36
CA LEU A 111 19.33 -18.49 -9.28
C LEU A 111 19.01 -17.95 -10.67
N LYS A 112 17.83 -17.36 -10.83
CA LYS A 112 17.46 -16.54 -11.98
C LYS A 112 17.31 -15.10 -11.53
N VAL A 113 18.07 -14.17 -12.10
CA VAL A 113 17.94 -12.74 -11.82
C VAL A 113 17.15 -12.08 -12.95
N MET A 114 16.10 -11.35 -12.60
CA MET A 114 15.25 -10.59 -13.50
C MET A 114 15.44 -9.11 -13.20
N LEU A 115 15.83 -8.35 -14.22
CA LEU A 115 15.96 -6.90 -14.12
C LEU A 115 14.63 -6.23 -14.43
N GLY A 116 14.15 -5.38 -13.54
CA GLY A 116 12.98 -4.54 -13.80
C GLY A 116 12.15 -4.22 -12.57
N ASP A 117 11.08 -3.46 -12.82
CA ASP A 117 10.10 -3.11 -11.82
C ASP A 117 9.24 -4.32 -11.46
N VAL A 118 9.34 -4.80 -10.23
CA VAL A 118 8.53 -5.92 -9.74
C VAL A 118 7.03 -5.66 -9.87
N ILE A 119 6.57 -4.41 -9.82
CA ILE A 119 5.15 -4.05 -9.93
C ILE A 119 4.65 -4.23 -11.37
N LYS A 120 5.50 -3.99 -12.38
CA LYS A 120 5.14 -4.09 -13.80
C LYS A 120 5.53 -5.42 -14.45
N THR A 121 6.51 -6.11 -13.89
CA THR A 121 7.07 -7.34 -14.46
C THR A 121 6.12 -8.52 -14.26
N GLU A 122 5.93 -9.34 -15.30
CA GLU A 122 5.23 -10.61 -15.17
C GLU A 122 6.07 -11.59 -14.35
N LEU A 123 5.51 -12.03 -13.23
CA LEU A 123 6.20 -12.92 -12.30
C LEU A 123 5.99 -14.38 -12.74
N PRO A 124 7.04 -15.22 -12.72
CA PRO A 124 6.86 -16.65 -12.93
C PRO A 124 6.03 -17.25 -11.79
N HIS A 125 5.66 -18.52 -11.91
CA HIS A 125 5.11 -19.24 -10.76
C HIS A 125 6.16 -19.35 -9.66
N PHE A 126 5.73 -19.21 -8.40
CA PHE A 126 6.55 -19.42 -7.20
C PHE A 126 5.66 -19.87 -6.04
N ASP A 127 6.23 -20.64 -5.12
CA ASP A 127 5.54 -21.16 -3.95
C ASP A 127 5.59 -20.19 -2.77
N VAL A 128 6.72 -19.50 -2.61
CA VAL A 128 6.97 -18.60 -1.48
C VAL A 128 7.60 -17.31 -1.98
N CYS A 129 7.14 -16.16 -1.47
CA CYS A 129 7.82 -14.89 -1.69
C CYS A 129 8.57 -14.49 -0.42
N ILE A 130 9.82 -14.04 -0.55
CA ILE A 130 10.58 -13.47 0.55
C ILE A 130 11.13 -12.12 0.09
N SER A 131 10.95 -11.06 0.89
CA SER A 131 11.47 -9.76 0.49
C SER A 131 11.85 -8.88 1.68
N ASN A 132 12.97 -8.17 1.52
CA ASN A 132 13.29 -6.94 2.23
C ASN A 132 12.87 -5.76 1.34
N THR A 133 11.57 -5.52 1.26
CA THR A 133 11.00 -4.56 0.31
C THR A 133 11.47 -3.13 0.57
N PRO A 134 11.87 -2.39 -0.48
CA PRO A 134 11.92 -0.93 -0.40
C PRO A 134 10.55 -0.39 0.03
N TYR A 135 10.55 0.55 0.97
CA TYR A 135 9.32 0.96 1.63
C TYR A 135 8.30 1.61 0.70
N GLN A 136 8.78 2.30 -0.35
CA GLN A 136 7.99 3.00 -1.36
C GLN A 136 7.08 2.06 -2.18
N ILE A 137 7.37 0.76 -2.22
CA ILE A 137 6.60 -0.20 -3.02
C ILE A 137 5.84 -1.22 -2.14
N SER A 138 5.72 -0.95 -0.83
CA SER A 138 5.12 -1.91 0.12
C SER A 138 3.65 -2.20 -0.21
N SER A 139 2.82 -1.15 -0.30
CA SER A 139 1.39 -1.27 -0.68
C SER A 139 1.18 -1.95 -2.04
N PRO A 140 1.76 -1.44 -3.15
CA PRO A 140 1.50 -2.02 -4.47
C PRO A 140 2.05 -3.45 -4.58
N LEU A 141 3.14 -3.80 -3.88
CA LEU A 141 3.62 -5.19 -3.87
C LEU A 141 2.62 -6.12 -3.17
N VAL A 142 2.10 -5.74 -2.00
CA VAL A 142 1.12 -6.56 -1.27
C VAL A 142 -0.11 -6.80 -2.13
N PHE A 143 -0.67 -5.76 -2.76
CA PHE A 143 -1.82 -5.89 -3.65
C PHE A 143 -1.51 -6.76 -4.87
N LYS A 144 -0.34 -6.57 -5.49
CA LYS A 144 0.09 -7.42 -6.61
C LYS A 144 0.19 -8.90 -6.21
N LEU A 145 0.77 -9.21 -5.05
CA LEU A 145 0.93 -10.59 -4.59
C LEU A 145 -0.44 -11.25 -4.28
N LEU A 146 -1.40 -10.48 -3.77
CA LEU A 146 -2.76 -10.96 -3.49
C LEU A 146 -3.62 -11.06 -4.75
N SER A 147 -3.35 -10.25 -5.79
CA SER A 147 -4.11 -10.27 -7.04
C SER A 147 -3.69 -11.39 -7.99
N LEU A 148 -2.54 -12.04 -7.78
CA LEU A 148 -2.07 -13.15 -8.61
C LEU A 148 -3.14 -14.25 -8.79
N PRO A 149 -3.29 -14.82 -10.00
CA PRO A 149 -4.28 -15.87 -10.25
C PRO A 149 -3.95 -17.14 -9.45
N ASN A 150 -2.65 -17.46 -9.35
CA ASN A 150 -2.12 -18.54 -8.53
C ASN A 150 -1.34 -17.92 -7.37
N PRO A 151 -2.00 -17.64 -6.23
CA PRO A 151 -1.33 -17.00 -5.11
C PRO A 151 -0.27 -17.93 -4.50
N PRO A 152 0.84 -17.38 -3.99
CA PRO A 152 1.85 -18.17 -3.30
C PRO A 152 1.28 -18.77 -2.02
N ARG A 153 1.88 -19.87 -1.56
CA ARG A 153 1.55 -20.51 -0.28
C ARG A 153 1.77 -19.57 0.90
N SER A 154 2.84 -18.80 0.88
CA SER A 154 3.15 -17.81 1.91
C SER A 154 4.10 -16.74 1.42
N CYS A 155 3.94 -15.51 1.89
CA CYS A 155 4.87 -14.41 1.67
C CYS A 155 5.49 -13.98 3.01
N ILE A 156 6.81 -13.88 3.07
CA ILE A 156 7.58 -13.40 4.21
C ILE A 156 8.20 -12.05 3.85
N LEU A 157 7.52 -10.99 4.26
CA LEU A 157 7.83 -9.63 3.82
C LEU A 157 8.30 -8.80 5.00
N MET A 158 9.29 -7.95 4.79
CA MET A 158 9.77 -7.02 5.81
C MET A 158 9.37 -5.60 5.45
N PHE A 159 8.61 -4.98 6.35
CA PHE A 159 8.10 -3.63 6.19
C PHE A 159 8.57 -2.71 7.31
N GLN A 160 8.37 -1.40 7.14
CA GLN A 160 8.41 -0.47 8.26
C GLN A 160 7.43 -0.90 9.33
N ARG A 161 7.76 -0.61 10.59
CA ARG A 161 6.92 -1.00 11.72
C ARG A 161 5.50 -0.46 11.60
N GLU A 162 5.33 0.82 11.28
CA GLU A 162 4.00 1.43 11.16
C GLU A 162 3.16 0.76 10.07
N PHE A 163 3.73 0.60 8.88
CA PHE A 163 3.10 -0.13 7.78
C PHE A 163 2.71 -1.56 8.16
N ALA A 164 3.63 -2.31 8.77
CA ALA A 164 3.36 -3.66 9.24
C ALA A 164 2.20 -3.69 10.25
N MET A 165 2.16 -2.71 11.17
CA MET A 165 1.07 -2.63 12.14
C MET A 165 -0.28 -2.33 11.50
N ARG A 166 -0.33 -1.58 10.38
CA ARG A 166 -1.57 -1.37 9.60
C ARG A 166 -2.13 -2.69 9.06
N LEU A 167 -1.29 -3.62 8.61
CA LEU A 167 -1.74 -4.93 8.12
C LEU A 167 -2.47 -5.75 9.20
N PHE A 168 -2.03 -5.64 10.45
CA PHE A 168 -2.62 -6.35 11.60
C PHE A 168 -3.74 -5.60 12.29
N ALA A 169 -3.95 -4.33 11.92
CA ALA A 169 -4.85 -3.47 12.65
C ALA A 169 -6.27 -4.02 12.60
N LYS A 170 -6.93 -4.05 13.75
CA LYS A 170 -8.31 -4.53 13.88
C LYS A 170 -9.31 -3.37 13.83
N PRO A 171 -10.59 -3.64 13.53
CA PRO A 171 -11.64 -2.63 13.63
C PRO A 171 -11.60 -1.93 15.00
N GLY A 172 -11.62 -0.60 14.98
CA GLY A 172 -11.52 0.29 16.14
C GLY A 172 -10.11 0.73 16.50
N GLU A 173 -9.07 0.10 15.96
CA GLU A 173 -7.69 0.53 16.19
C GLU A 173 -7.33 1.76 15.35
N LYS A 174 -6.39 2.57 15.87
CA LYS A 174 -5.97 3.82 15.21
C LYS A 174 -5.40 3.60 13.80
N LEU A 175 -4.65 2.51 13.63
CA LEU A 175 -3.97 2.16 12.38
C LEU A 175 -4.84 1.36 11.41
N TYR A 176 -6.12 1.13 11.74
CA TYR A 176 -7.05 0.46 10.85
C TYR A 176 -7.35 1.35 9.64
N SER A 177 -7.12 0.80 8.44
CA SER A 177 -7.23 1.48 7.15
C SER A 177 -7.76 0.54 6.08
N ARG A 178 -7.96 1.06 4.85
CA ARG A 178 -8.35 0.24 3.70
C ARG A 178 -7.42 -0.96 3.50
N LEU A 179 -6.12 -0.75 3.65
CA LEU A 179 -5.09 -1.79 3.57
C LEU A 179 -5.35 -2.93 4.56
N SER A 180 -5.75 -2.62 5.79
CA SER A 180 -6.06 -3.63 6.82
C SER A 180 -7.17 -4.55 6.36
N VAL A 181 -8.31 -3.98 5.95
CA VAL A 181 -9.50 -4.74 5.55
C VAL A 181 -9.21 -5.58 4.30
N ASN A 182 -8.56 -4.96 3.32
CA ASN A 182 -8.16 -5.62 2.09
C ASN A 182 -7.31 -6.86 2.39
N VAL A 183 -6.17 -6.68 3.04
CA VAL A 183 -5.26 -7.82 3.24
C VAL A 183 -5.90 -8.91 4.10
N GLN A 184 -6.66 -8.53 5.14
CA GLN A 184 -7.35 -9.49 5.99
C GLN A 184 -8.46 -10.26 5.26
N MET A 185 -9.12 -9.64 4.28
CA MET A 185 -10.13 -10.28 3.44
C MET A 185 -9.56 -11.45 2.63
N TRP A 186 -8.42 -11.26 1.95
CA TRP A 186 -7.83 -12.29 1.08
C TRP A 186 -6.75 -13.16 1.73
N ALA A 187 -6.18 -12.75 2.86
CA ALA A 187 -5.07 -13.46 3.47
C ALA A 187 -5.09 -13.42 5.00
N LYS A 188 -4.48 -14.43 5.61
CA LYS A 188 -4.12 -14.43 7.03
C LYS A 188 -2.77 -13.73 7.19
N VAL A 189 -2.73 -12.67 7.99
CA VAL A 189 -1.51 -11.94 8.29
C VAL A 189 -1.04 -12.30 9.70
N SER A 190 0.24 -12.63 9.86
CA SER A 190 0.85 -12.88 11.18
C SER A 190 2.19 -12.16 11.35
N HIS A 191 2.44 -11.64 12.55
CA HIS A 191 3.69 -10.98 12.91
C HIS A 191 4.75 -12.03 13.27
N ILE A 192 5.92 -11.96 12.62
CA ILE A 192 6.97 -12.97 12.79
C ILE A 192 8.03 -12.49 13.79
N MET A 193 8.55 -11.29 13.60
CA MET A 193 9.60 -10.70 14.46
C MET A 193 9.80 -9.21 14.16
N LYS A 194 10.33 -8.51 15.18
CA LYS A 194 10.80 -7.13 15.07
C LYS A 194 12.26 -7.10 14.65
N VAL A 195 12.65 -6.12 13.83
CA VAL A 195 14.02 -5.91 13.37
C VAL A 195 14.41 -4.46 13.62
N GLY A 196 15.42 -4.26 14.48
CA GLY A 196 15.91 -2.92 14.81
C GLY A 196 16.69 -2.29 13.65
N ARG A 197 16.64 -0.95 13.55
CA ARG A 197 17.32 -0.16 12.49
C ARG A 197 18.83 -0.41 12.36
N ASN A 198 19.49 -0.81 13.45
CA ASN A 198 20.94 -1.06 13.47
C ASN A 198 21.35 -2.32 12.68
N ASN A 199 20.37 -3.15 12.28
CA ASN A 199 20.60 -4.33 11.45
C ASN A 199 20.74 -4.01 9.96
N PHE A 200 20.62 -2.75 9.57
CA PHE A 200 20.67 -2.28 8.19
C PHE A 200 21.91 -1.42 7.91
N ASN A 201 22.24 -1.28 6.62
CA ASN A 201 23.23 -0.34 6.13
C ASN A 201 22.76 0.31 4.79
N PRO A 202 22.59 1.64 4.74
CA PRO A 202 22.55 2.56 5.88
C PRO A 202 21.37 2.27 6.83
N PRO A 203 21.43 2.65 8.12
CA PRO A 203 20.31 2.47 9.03
C PRO A 203 19.08 3.30 8.60
N PRO A 204 17.87 2.74 8.56
CA PRO A 204 16.64 3.51 8.38
C PRO A 204 16.33 4.35 9.63
N GLN A 205 15.44 5.33 9.46
CA GLN A 205 15.00 6.20 10.56
C GLN A 205 14.08 5.47 11.55
N VAL A 206 13.32 4.48 11.05
CA VAL A 206 12.30 3.74 11.78
C VAL A 206 12.66 2.26 11.95
N GLU A 207 11.99 1.59 12.88
CA GLU A 207 12.08 0.13 13.04
C GLU A 207 11.36 -0.61 11.92
N SER A 208 11.70 -1.89 11.72
CA SER A 208 11.08 -2.77 10.74
C SER A 208 10.45 -3.99 11.43
N ASN A 209 9.43 -4.56 10.81
CA ASN A 209 8.81 -5.82 11.23
C ASN A 209 8.77 -6.80 10.06
N VAL A 210 9.01 -8.07 10.34
CA VAL A 210 8.83 -9.18 9.40
C VAL A 210 7.43 -9.74 9.60
N VAL A 211 6.67 -9.82 8.52
CA VAL A 211 5.29 -10.29 8.49
C VAL A 211 5.16 -11.52 7.58
N ARG A 212 4.23 -12.40 7.93
CA ARG A 212 3.82 -13.54 7.12
C ARG A 212 2.43 -13.28 6.60
N ILE A 213 2.25 -13.33 5.28
CA ILE A 213 0.97 -13.21 4.59
C ILE A 213 0.68 -14.55 3.93
N GLU A 214 -0.42 -15.18 4.31
CA GLU A 214 -0.85 -16.49 3.81
C GLU A 214 -2.21 -16.32 3.13
N PRO A 215 -2.27 -16.31 1.79
CA PRO A 215 -3.52 -16.22 1.04
C PRO A 215 -4.53 -17.30 1.49
N LYS A 216 -5.79 -16.91 1.68
CA LYS A 216 -6.87 -17.82 2.09
C LYS A 216 -7.17 -18.78 0.94
N VAL A 217 -7.31 -20.07 1.26
CA VAL A 217 -7.71 -21.13 0.33
C VAL A 217 -8.93 -21.85 0.91
N PRO A 218 -10.07 -21.91 0.19
CA PRO A 218 -10.32 -21.33 -1.14
C PRO A 218 -10.31 -19.80 -1.13
N ARG A 219 -9.98 -19.19 -2.28
CA ARG A 219 -10.03 -17.73 -2.45
C ARG A 219 -11.48 -17.25 -2.34
N PRO A 220 -11.77 -16.15 -1.62
CA PRO A 220 -13.10 -15.57 -1.59
C PRO A 220 -13.59 -15.25 -3.02
N GLN A 221 -14.82 -15.67 -3.35
CA GLN A 221 -15.42 -15.50 -4.68
C GLN A 221 -16.04 -14.11 -4.82
N ILE A 222 -15.22 -13.07 -4.71
CA ILE A 222 -15.64 -11.68 -4.80
C ILE A 222 -14.71 -10.97 -5.79
N ALA A 223 -15.29 -10.17 -6.66
CA ALA A 223 -14.52 -9.34 -7.59
C ALA A 223 -13.67 -8.34 -6.79
N TYR A 224 -12.36 -8.35 -7.03
CA TYR A 224 -11.42 -7.51 -6.30
C TYR A 224 -11.70 -6.02 -6.51
N ASP A 225 -11.99 -5.63 -7.76
CA ASP A 225 -12.21 -4.22 -8.12
C ASP A 225 -13.48 -3.66 -7.47
N GLU A 226 -14.55 -4.45 -7.41
CA GLU A 226 -15.80 -4.12 -6.68
C GLU A 226 -15.54 -3.90 -5.20
N TRP A 227 -14.82 -4.83 -4.58
CA TRP A 227 -14.51 -4.77 -3.15
C TRP A 227 -13.61 -3.58 -2.82
N ASP A 228 -12.54 -3.36 -3.59
CA ASP A 228 -11.63 -2.24 -3.37
C ASP A 228 -12.33 -0.89 -3.63
N GLY A 229 -13.18 -0.80 -4.66
CA GLY A 229 -13.99 0.37 -4.97
C GLY A 229 -14.93 0.76 -3.82
N LEU A 230 -15.62 -0.22 -3.23
CA LEU A 230 -16.45 -0.02 -2.04
C LEU A 230 -15.64 0.51 -0.85
N LEU A 231 -14.53 -0.17 -0.52
CA LEU A 231 -13.70 0.21 0.62
C LEU A 231 -13.08 1.59 0.43
N ARG A 232 -12.71 1.94 -0.80
CA ARG A 232 -12.14 3.25 -1.10
C ARG A 232 -13.11 4.38 -0.80
N ILE A 233 -14.40 4.23 -1.13
CA ILE A 233 -15.44 5.18 -0.73
C ILE A 233 -15.59 5.23 0.79
N ALA A 234 -15.62 4.06 1.44
CA ALA A 234 -15.83 3.97 2.89
C ALA A 234 -14.67 4.57 3.71
N PHE A 235 -13.43 4.44 3.24
CA PHE A 235 -12.22 4.85 3.98
C PHE A 235 -11.72 6.27 3.68
N VAL A 236 -12.25 6.99 2.67
CA VAL A 236 -11.89 8.41 2.41
C VAL A 236 -11.95 9.25 3.69
N ARG A 237 -13.03 9.09 4.47
CA ARG A 237 -13.19 9.70 5.79
C ARG A 237 -13.62 8.65 6.80
N LYS A 238 -12.72 7.74 7.15
CA LYS A 238 -13.00 6.58 8.03
C LYS A 238 -13.64 6.89 9.39
N ASN A 239 -13.54 8.15 9.85
CA ASN A 239 -14.10 8.62 11.12
C ASN A 239 -15.51 9.24 10.99
N ARG A 240 -16.02 9.51 9.77
CA ARG A 240 -17.42 9.91 9.52
C ARG A 240 -18.30 8.66 9.37
N THR A 241 -19.61 8.85 9.46
CA THR A 241 -20.59 7.78 9.25
C THR A 241 -20.60 7.33 7.79
N LEU A 242 -20.93 6.06 7.54
CA LEU A 242 -21.05 5.53 6.17
C LEU A 242 -22.12 6.30 5.39
N ARG A 243 -23.23 6.70 6.04
CA ARG A 243 -24.23 7.60 5.45
C ARG A 243 -23.61 8.89 4.89
N ALA A 244 -22.78 9.57 5.68
CA ALA A 244 -22.11 10.80 5.25
C ALA A 244 -21.07 10.53 4.15
N GLY A 245 -20.36 9.41 4.20
CA GLY A 245 -19.39 9.01 3.16
C GLY A 245 -20.04 8.80 1.79
N PHE A 246 -21.15 8.06 1.74
CA PHE A 246 -21.80 7.69 0.48
C PHE A 246 -22.78 8.76 -0.04
N LEU A 247 -23.55 9.40 0.85
CA LEU A 247 -24.62 10.35 0.45
C LEU A 247 -24.19 11.83 0.56
N GLY A 248 -23.19 12.12 1.40
CA GLY A 248 -22.71 13.49 1.65
C GLY A 248 -21.80 14.03 0.55
N THR A 249 -21.14 13.15 -0.22
CA THR A 249 -20.25 13.57 -1.31
C THR A 249 -20.93 13.41 -2.67
N SER A 250 -21.24 14.52 -3.34
CA SER A 250 -21.89 14.52 -4.66
C SER A 250 -21.13 13.71 -5.72
N ALA A 251 -19.80 13.78 -5.69
CA ALA A 251 -18.90 13.03 -6.55
C ALA A 251 -19.08 11.49 -6.42
N VAL A 252 -19.36 10.98 -5.21
CA VAL A 252 -19.63 9.54 -4.99
C VAL A 252 -20.96 9.16 -5.62
N VAL A 253 -22.00 9.96 -5.41
CA VAL A 253 -23.34 9.69 -5.97
C VAL A 253 -23.33 9.75 -7.50
N GLU A 254 -22.59 10.69 -8.08
CA GLU A 254 -22.42 10.78 -9.54
C GLU A 254 -21.70 9.56 -10.12
N LEU A 255 -20.66 9.07 -9.43
CA LEU A 255 -19.96 7.83 -9.78
C LEU A 255 -20.91 6.64 -9.76
N LEU A 256 -21.60 6.41 -8.64
CA LEU A 256 -22.53 5.29 -8.51
C LEU A 256 -23.66 5.39 -9.52
N ALA A 257 -24.12 6.60 -9.85
CA ALA A 257 -25.12 6.81 -10.89
C ALA A 257 -24.59 6.52 -12.31
N SER A 258 -23.32 6.79 -12.59
CA SER A 258 -22.69 6.39 -13.85
C SER A 258 -22.63 4.87 -13.99
N ASN A 259 -22.18 4.17 -12.93
CA ASN A 259 -22.11 2.71 -12.91
C ASN A 259 -23.51 2.08 -13.00
N TYR A 260 -24.49 2.66 -12.31
CA TYR A 260 -25.88 2.22 -12.37
C TYR A 260 -26.48 2.36 -13.78
N ARG A 261 -26.18 3.46 -14.51
CA ARG A 261 -26.59 3.60 -15.92
C ARG A 261 -26.01 2.49 -16.78
N LEU A 262 -24.73 2.17 -16.60
CA LEU A 262 -24.08 1.09 -17.33
C LEU A 262 -24.74 -0.26 -17.03
N TYR A 263 -25.02 -0.55 -15.77
CA TYR A 263 -25.73 -1.76 -15.34
C TYR A 263 -27.12 -1.85 -15.99
N CYS A 264 -27.91 -0.78 -15.97
CA CYS A 264 -29.22 -0.77 -16.59
C CYS A 264 -29.16 -0.94 -18.11
N ALA A 265 -28.18 -0.31 -18.78
CA ALA A 265 -27.96 -0.49 -20.21
C ALA A 265 -27.60 -1.94 -20.56
N GLN A 266 -26.75 -2.59 -19.76
CA GLN A 266 -26.37 -3.99 -19.96
C GLN A 266 -27.54 -4.96 -19.72
N ASN A 267 -28.42 -4.65 -18.77
CA ASN A 267 -29.56 -5.49 -18.40
C ASN A 267 -30.88 -5.10 -19.09
N ASN A 268 -30.85 -4.18 -20.05
CA ASN A 268 -32.03 -3.64 -20.76
C ASN A 268 -33.13 -3.10 -19.82
N ILE A 269 -32.72 -2.47 -18.72
CA ILE A 269 -33.63 -1.83 -17.77
C ILE A 269 -33.88 -0.39 -18.26
N PRO A 270 -35.14 0.01 -18.56
CA PRO A 270 -35.44 1.36 -19.01
C PRO A 270 -35.16 2.36 -17.88
N LEU A 271 -34.39 3.40 -18.19
CA LEU A 271 -34.10 4.51 -17.28
C LEU A 271 -34.62 5.83 -17.85
N ASP A 272 -35.23 6.64 -16.99
CA ASP A 272 -35.56 8.02 -17.29
C ASP A 272 -34.38 8.92 -16.89
N ASP A 273 -33.60 9.37 -17.87
CA ASP A 273 -32.48 10.30 -17.69
C ASP A 273 -32.88 11.77 -17.88
N SER A 274 -34.16 12.09 -17.78
CA SER A 274 -34.63 13.47 -17.85
C SER A 274 -34.04 14.32 -16.71
N PRO A 275 -33.61 15.57 -16.97
CA PRO A 275 -33.23 16.50 -15.93
C PRO A 275 -34.39 16.75 -14.97
N LEU A 276 -34.13 16.89 -13.67
CA LEU A 276 -35.17 17.23 -12.70
C LEU A 276 -35.69 18.66 -12.94
N ASP A 277 -37.01 18.80 -12.90
CA ASP A 277 -37.70 20.09 -13.01
C ASP A 277 -37.50 20.89 -11.70
N PRO A 278 -37.08 22.16 -11.74
CA PRO A 278 -36.80 22.97 -10.54
C PRO A 278 -38.00 23.13 -9.59
N ASN A 279 -39.23 22.98 -10.11
CA ASN A 279 -40.48 23.17 -9.38
C ASN A 279 -41.07 21.88 -8.79
N GLN A 280 -40.44 20.72 -9.01
CA GLN A 280 -40.86 19.43 -8.46
C GLN A 280 -40.08 19.00 -7.22
N VAL A 281 -39.30 19.91 -6.60
CA VAL A 281 -38.67 19.66 -5.30
C VAL A 281 -39.75 19.65 -4.21
N THR A 282 -40.50 18.57 -4.10
CA THR A 282 -41.40 18.30 -2.98
C THR A 282 -40.54 18.04 -1.74
N THR A 283 -40.44 19.07 -0.89
CA THR A 283 -40.38 19.16 0.59
C THR A 283 -40.13 17.93 1.50
N ASN A 284 -39.63 16.80 1.01
CA ASN A 284 -39.24 15.63 1.84
C ASN A 284 -37.74 15.35 1.83
N ALA A 285 -36.95 16.19 1.16
CA ALA A 285 -35.54 16.29 1.45
C ALA A 285 -35.38 17.32 2.58
N GLU A 286 -35.58 16.89 3.83
CA GLU A 286 -34.76 17.45 4.89
C GLU A 286 -33.31 17.19 4.48
N THR A 287 -32.73 18.13 3.74
CA THR A 287 -31.31 18.34 3.68
C THR A 287 -30.89 18.63 5.11
N MET A 288 -30.64 17.58 5.88
CA MET A 288 -29.56 17.65 6.85
C MET A 288 -28.33 17.97 6.00
N ASP A 289 -28.01 19.26 5.91
CA ASP A 289 -26.68 19.76 5.64
C ASP A 289 -25.78 19.22 6.75
N VAL A 290 -25.41 17.93 6.64
CA VAL A 290 -24.48 17.28 7.56
C VAL A 290 -23.09 17.78 7.22
N ASP A 291 -22.77 18.92 7.81
CA ASP A 291 -21.48 19.58 7.94
C ASP A 291 -20.74 19.87 6.63
N GLY A 292 -20.62 21.17 6.35
CA GLY A 292 -19.52 21.80 5.63
C GLY A 292 -19.32 21.34 4.19
N GLU A 293 -19.34 22.27 3.25
CA GLU A 293 -18.66 22.09 1.97
C GLU A 293 -17.14 22.00 2.21
N ASP A 294 -16.68 20.94 2.87
CA ASP A 294 -15.27 20.60 2.94
C ASP A 294 -14.89 20.13 1.53
N GLU A 295 -13.94 20.82 0.92
CA GLU A 295 -13.38 20.45 -0.37
C GLU A 295 -13.05 18.95 -0.39
N PHE A 296 -13.70 18.23 -1.31
CA PHE A 296 -13.42 16.82 -1.54
C PHE A 296 -12.02 16.72 -2.18
N GLU A 297 -10.99 16.60 -1.34
CA GLU A 297 -9.57 16.56 -1.75
C GLU A 297 -9.22 15.31 -2.56
N GLY A 298 -10.08 14.28 -2.55
CA GLY A 298 -9.90 13.09 -3.34
C GLY A 298 -10.40 11.82 -2.69
N PHE A 299 -10.13 10.71 -3.36
CA PHE A 299 -10.46 9.37 -2.87
C PHE A 299 -9.22 8.60 -2.39
N SER A 300 -8.09 9.27 -2.22
CA SER A 300 -6.89 8.68 -1.65
C SER A 300 -7.14 8.53 -0.16
N ASP A 301 -6.87 7.35 0.41
CA ASP A 301 -6.89 7.20 1.86
C ASP A 301 -5.85 8.17 2.46
N PRO A 302 -6.26 9.20 3.24
CA PRO A 302 -5.32 10.19 3.77
C PRO A 302 -4.33 9.55 4.76
N ASP A 303 -4.63 8.37 5.28
CA ASP A 303 -3.76 7.57 6.14
C ASP A 303 -2.94 6.53 5.34
N ASP A 304 -2.97 6.58 4.01
CA ASP A 304 -2.13 5.76 3.13
C ASP A 304 -1.45 6.62 2.05
N PRO A 305 -0.23 7.13 2.32
CA PRO A 305 0.48 7.99 1.36
C PRO A 305 0.87 7.27 0.06
N ASP A 306 0.80 5.94 0.04
CA ASP A 306 1.12 5.09 -1.12
C ASP A 306 -0.15 4.69 -1.92
N ASP A 307 -1.32 5.24 -1.59
CA ASP A 307 -2.59 4.97 -2.29
C ASP A 307 -2.70 5.79 -3.58
N GLU A 308 -2.20 5.24 -4.69
CA GLU A 308 -2.42 5.83 -6.01
C GLU A 308 -3.90 5.72 -6.42
N LEU A 309 -4.52 6.88 -6.65
CA LEU A 309 -5.86 6.97 -7.23
C LEU A 309 -5.88 6.26 -8.61
N PRO A 310 -6.85 5.36 -8.89
CA PRO A 310 -7.06 4.86 -10.24
C PRO A 310 -7.31 5.99 -11.24
N ASP A 311 -6.95 5.79 -12.51
CA ASP A 311 -6.99 6.82 -13.55
C ASP A 311 -8.37 7.47 -13.71
N PHE A 312 -9.43 6.70 -13.49
CA PHE A 312 -10.80 7.17 -13.46
C PHE A 312 -11.03 8.30 -12.42
N PHE A 313 -10.49 8.15 -11.21
CA PHE A 313 -10.62 9.14 -10.14
C PHE A 313 -9.67 10.33 -10.32
N LYS A 314 -8.49 10.11 -10.92
CA LYS A 314 -7.61 11.19 -11.37
C LYS A 314 -8.31 12.07 -12.40
N GLN A 315 -9.03 11.47 -13.36
CA GLN A 315 -9.85 12.18 -14.34
C GLN A 315 -10.99 12.96 -13.69
N MET A 316 -11.66 12.42 -12.67
CA MET A 316 -12.74 13.10 -11.97
C MET A 316 -12.26 14.32 -11.17
N GLN A 317 -11.10 14.23 -10.52
CA GLN A 317 -10.45 15.39 -9.89
C GLN A 317 -10.00 16.43 -10.91
N ALA A 318 -9.43 16.01 -12.04
CA ALA A 318 -9.02 16.91 -13.11
C ALA A 318 -10.22 17.63 -13.74
N ALA A 319 -11.34 16.95 -13.95
CA ALA A 319 -12.59 17.53 -14.46
C ALA A 319 -13.17 18.61 -13.53
N LYS A 320 -12.98 18.46 -12.21
CA LYS A 320 -13.38 19.46 -11.20
C LYS A 320 -12.46 20.69 -11.15
N LYS A 321 -11.16 20.53 -11.41
CA LYS A 321 -10.20 21.66 -11.51
C LYS A 321 -10.42 22.52 -12.76
N VAL A 322 -10.90 21.93 -13.85
CA VAL A 322 -11.14 22.64 -15.13
C VAL A 322 -12.49 23.35 -15.14
N ASN A 323 -13.51 22.79 -14.49
CA ASN A 323 -14.83 23.40 -14.36
C ASN A 323 -14.99 23.93 -12.93
N GLY A 324 -14.67 25.21 -12.71
CA GLY A 324 -15.03 25.92 -11.48
C GLY A 324 -16.50 25.65 -11.10
N VAL A 325 -16.76 25.51 -9.80
CA VAL A 325 -17.97 24.99 -9.15
C VAL A 325 -19.27 25.45 -9.83
N ASN A 326 -19.65 24.78 -10.91
CA ASN A 326 -20.93 24.94 -11.56
C ASN A 326 -21.77 23.76 -11.07
N ARG A 327 -22.75 24.05 -10.20
CA ARG A 327 -23.73 23.08 -9.71
C ARG A 327 -24.42 22.43 -10.93
N LYS A 328 -23.94 21.26 -11.35
CA LYS A 328 -24.64 20.45 -12.36
C LYS A 328 -26.04 20.15 -11.82
N LYS A 329 -27.05 20.37 -12.65
CA LYS A 329 -28.44 20.03 -12.34
C LYS A 329 -28.50 18.56 -11.92
N LYS A 330 -29.10 18.27 -10.77
CA LYS A 330 -29.32 16.89 -10.32
C LYS A 330 -30.17 16.19 -11.38
N GLY A 331 -29.72 15.03 -11.87
CA GLY A 331 -30.50 14.20 -12.79
C GLY A 331 -31.39 13.24 -12.01
N ARG A 332 -32.53 12.81 -12.59
CA ARG A 332 -33.46 11.85 -11.96
C ARG A 332 -32.77 10.56 -11.51
N VAL A 333 -31.82 10.06 -12.32
CA VAL A 333 -31.03 8.86 -11.99
C VAL A 333 -30.19 9.04 -10.73
N SER A 334 -29.62 10.23 -10.51
CA SER A 334 -28.79 10.48 -9.32
C SER A 334 -29.64 10.53 -8.03
N GLU A 335 -30.90 10.96 -8.11
CA GLU A 335 -31.82 10.89 -6.98
C GLU A 335 -32.30 9.47 -6.72
N LEU A 336 -32.62 8.70 -7.77
CA LEU A 336 -32.93 7.28 -7.65
C LEU A 336 -31.80 6.50 -6.98
N VAL A 337 -30.55 6.74 -7.42
CA VAL A 337 -29.37 6.10 -6.84
C VAL A 337 -29.18 6.54 -5.39
N ARG A 338 -29.40 7.81 -5.07
CA ARG A 338 -29.35 8.31 -3.69
C ARG A 338 -30.36 7.58 -2.79
N GLU A 339 -31.59 7.37 -3.27
CA GLU A 339 -32.61 6.63 -2.53
C GLU A 339 -32.25 5.15 -2.35
N LYS A 340 -31.76 4.49 -3.41
CA LYS A 340 -31.28 3.11 -3.33
C LYS A 340 -30.12 2.95 -2.34
N VAL A 341 -29.14 3.85 -2.37
CA VAL A 341 -28.03 3.85 -1.43
C VAL A 341 -28.53 4.06 0.00
N ARG A 342 -29.49 4.97 0.20
CA ARG A 342 -30.12 5.18 1.51
C ARG A 342 -30.79 3.90 2.01
N LYS A 343 -31.63 3.27 1.19
CA LYS A 343 -32.29 2.00 1.50
C LYS A 343 -31.29 0.91 1.90
N VAL A 344 -30.22 0.73 1.13
CA VAL A 344 -29.19 -0.27 1.44
C VAL A 344 -28.54 0.00 2.81
N LEU A 345 -28.17 1.25 3.09
CA LEU A 345 -27.46 1.62 4.32
C LEU A 345 -28.36 1.62 5.56
N GLU A 346 -29.59 2.12 5.44
CA GLU A 346 -30.53 2.30 6.56
C GLU A 346 -31.38 1.05 6.79
N ASP A 347 -32.01 0.52 5.74
CA ASP A 347 -33.04 -0.52 5.85
C ASP A 347 -32.43 -1.94 5.78
N ASP A 348 -31.58 -2.23 4.79
CA ASP A 348 -31.10 -3.60 4.53
C ASP A 348 -29.92 -3.97 5.44
N THR A 349 -28.95 -3.06 5.57
CA THR A 349 -27.70 -3.35 6.27
C THR A 349 -27.67 -2.84 7.71
N GLN A 350 -28.41 -1.76 8.00
CA GLN A 350 -28.38 -1.03 9.28
C GLN A 350 -26.97 -0.52 9.64
N LEU A 351 -26.19 -0.15 8.61
CA LEU A 351 -24.81 0.33 8.74
C LEU A 351 -24.68 1.84 8.56
N ALA A 352 -25.78 2.56 8.26
CA ALA A 352 -25.78 4.00 7.97
C ALA A 352 -24.99 4.83 9.00
N ASP A 353 -25.23 4.62 10.30
CA ASP A 353 -24.60 5.38 11.39
C ASP A 353 -23.25 4.79 11.85
N LYS A 354 -22.89 3.59 11.38
CA LYS A 354 -21.57 3.03 11.66
C LYS A 354 -20.50 3.84 10.92
N ARG A 355 -19.29 3.80 11.47
CA ARG A 355 -18.09 4.40 10.88
C ARG A 355 -17.24 3.29 10.29
N ALA A 356 -16.63 3.51 9.13
CA ALA A 356 -15.81 2.51 8.46
C ALA A 356 -14.71 1.96 9.38
N ARG A 357 -14.12 2.80 10.24
CA ARG A 357 -13.08 2.38 11.19
C ARG A 357 -13.53 1.29 12.18
N LEU A 358 -14.83 1.13 12.41
CA LEU A 358 -15.41 0.17 13.36
C LEU A 358 -16.02 -1.05 12.66
N CYS A 359 -16.11 -1.03 11.33
CA CYS A 359 -16.69 -2.12 10.56
C CYS A 359 -15.63 -3.17 10.26
N ASP A 360 -16.01 -4.44 10.35
CA ASP A 360 -15.15 -5.58 9.98
C ASP A 360 -15.39 -6.03 8.52
N GLU A 361 -14.65 -7.05 8.08
CA GLU A 361 -14.81 -7.66 6.76
C GLU A 361 -16.27 -8.10 6.49
N GLY A 362 -16.98 -8.60 7.51
CA GLY A 362 -18.35 -9.10 7.41
C GLY A 362 -19.37 -7.98 7.16
N ASP A 363 -19.22 -6.85 7.85
CA ASP A 363 -20.02 -5.65 7.63
C ASP A 363 -19.87 -5.16 6.17
N PHE A 364 -18.63 -5.09 5.65
CA PHE A 364 -18.39 -4.68 4.26
C PHE A 364 -18.91 -5.70 3.23
N LEU A 365 -18.85 -6.99 3.54
CA LEU A 365 -19.44 -8.04 2.68
C LEU A 365 -20.96 -7.92 2.60
N LYS A 366 -21.62 -7.71 3.75
CA LYS A 366 -23.06 -7.49 3.81
C LYS A 366 -23.45 -6.26 2.97
N MET A 367 -22.65 -5.19 3.08
CA MET A 367 -22.85 -3.97 2.32
C MET A 367 -22.66 -4.17 0.82
N LEU A 368 -21.57 -4.82 0.39
CA LEU A 368 -21.32 -5.11 -1.02
C LEU A 368 -22.45 -5.97 -1.63
N TYR A 369 -22.87 -7.01 -0.91
CA TYR A 369 -23.95 -7.87 -1.35
C TYR A 369 -25.26 -7.08 -1.54
N ALA A 370 -25.64 -6.26 -0.56
CA ALA A 370 -26.87 -5.46 -0.63
C ALA A 370 -26.83 -4.41 -1.76
N PHE A 371 -25.69 -3.77 -2.00
CA PHE A 371 -25.52 -2.87 -3.14
C PHE A 371 -25.69 -3.60 -4.48
N ASN A 372 -25.06 -4.76 -4.64
CA ASN A 372 -25.16 -5.54 -5.87
C ASN A 372 -26.60 -6.02 -6.13
N GLN A 373 -27.39 -6.35 -5.09
CA GLN A 373 -28.81 -6.70 -5.25
C GLN A 373 -29.65 -5.53 -5.78
N GLU A 374 -29.29 -4.30 -5.44
CA GLU A 374 -29.96 -3.10 -5.95
C GLU A 374 -29.44 -2.64 -7.33
N GLY A 375 -28.48 -3.38 -7.90
CA GLY A 375 -27.81 -3.10 -9.18
C GLY A 375 -26.72 -2.03 -9.08
N ILE A 376 -26.26 -1.70 -7.88
CA ILE A 376 -25.20 -0.70 -7.65
C ILE A 376 -23.86 -1.42 -7.59
N HIS A 377 -22.98 -1.03 -8.51
CA HIS A 377 -21.64 -1.59 -8.69
C HIS A 377 -20.56 -0.51 -8.51
N PHE A 378 -19.39 -0.92 -8.02
CA PHE A 378 -18.26 -0.05 -7.66
C PHE A 378 -17.13 -0.04 -8.71
N SER A 379 -17.21 -0.89 -9.72
CA SER A 379 -16.27 -1.00 -10.84
C SER A 379 -16.93 -0.87 -12.19
#